data_AF-A0A359MTJ7-F1
#
_entry.id   AF-A0A359MTJ7-F1
#
_cell.length_a   1.000
_cell.length_b   1.000
_cell.length_c   1.000
_cell.angle_alpha   90.00
_cell.angle_beta   90.00
_cell.angle_gamma   90.00
#
_symmetry.space_group_name_H-M   'P 1'
#
loop_
_entity.id
_entity.type
_entity.pdbx_description
1 polymer ?
#
loop_
_entity_poly.entity_id
_entity_poly.type
_entity_poly.pdbx_seq_one_letter_code
_entity_poly.pdbx_strand_id
1 'polypeptide(L)' 'MNNNQIPLNQLPIGKKANVTTLTFDGTTRRRMLDLGVIDGTEIEPLYKS' A
#
# COMPACT_ATOMS: atom_id res chain seq x y z
N MET A 1 10.46 14.30 -7.34
CA MET A 1 9.61 13.56 -6.40
C MET A 1 8.21 13.58 -6.96
N ASN A 2 7.60 12.42 -7.22
CA ASN A 2 6.27 12.37 -7.83
C ASN A 2 5.21 12.75 -6.77
N ASN A 3 4.54 13.88 -6.96
CA ASN A 3 3.51 14.42 -6.04
C ASN A 3 2.21 13.59 -5.96
N ASN A 4 2.23 12.35 -6.44
CA ASN A 4 1.04 11.52 -6.61
C ASN A 4 0.98 10.34 -5.64
N GLN A 5 1.86 10.33 -4.62
CA GLN A 5 1.86 9.32 -3.57
C GLN A 5 0.88 9.72 -2.47
N ILE A 6 0.05 8.77 -2.09
CA ILE A 6 -0.84 8.87 -0.93
C ILE A 6 -0.65 7.62 -0.06
N PRO A 7 -0.80 7.73 1.27
CA PRO A 7 -0.86 6.56 2.13
C PRO A 7 -2.11 5.72 1.80
N LEU A 8 -2.02 4.41 2.01
CA LEU A 8 -3.10 3.47 1.67
C LEU A 8 -4.44 3.83 2.35
N ASN A 9 -4.42 4.41 3.55
CA ASN A 9 -5.63 4.82 4.27
C ASN A 9 -6.36 6.04 3.66
N GLN A 10 -5.73 6.73 2.71
CA GLN A 10 -6.31 7.83 1.92
C GLN A 10 -6.74 7.39 0.52
N LEU A 11 -6.39 6.17 0.08
CA LEU A 11 -6.87 5.62 -1.18
C LEU A 11 -8.39 5.39 -1.08
N PRO A 12 -9.22 6.01 -1.95
CA PRO A 12 -10.66 5.79 -1.90
C PRO A 12 -11.03 4.33 -2.14
N ILE A 13 -12.11 3.87 -1.51
CA ILE A 13 -12.64 2.52 -1.70
C ILE A 13 -12.99 2.28 -3.17
N GLY A 14 -12.63 1.10 -3.69
CA GLY A 14 -12.81 0.74 -5.10
C GLY A 14 -11.89 1.48 -6.08
N LYS A 15 -10.87 2.19 -5.59
CA LYS A 15 -9.82 2.78 -6.44
C LYS A 15 -8.53 1.99 -6.34
N LYS A 16 -7.93 1.73 -7.49
CA LYS A 16 -6.66 1.03 -7.61
C LYS A 16 -5.49 1.99 -7.52
N ALA A 17 -4.40 1.55 -6.91
CA ALA A 17 -3.11 2.20 -6.94
C ALA A 17 -1.99 1.17 -6.86
N ASN A 18 -0.80 1.53 -7.32
CA ASN A 18 0.40 0.71 -7.16
C ASN A 18 1.14 1.11 -5.88
N VAL A 19 1.59 0.12 -5.11
CA VAL A 19 2.49 0.34 -3.98
C VAL A 19 3.81 0.90 -4.51
N THR A 20 4.27 2.01 -3.94
CA THR A 20 5.56 2.62 -4.30
C THR A 20 6.60 2.48 -3.19
N THR A 21 6.17 2.36 -1.93
CA THR A 21 7.06 2.28 -0.76
C THR A 21 6.29 1.73 0.44
N LEU A 22 6.93 0.85 1.20
CA LEU A 22 6.49 0.48 2.54
C LEU A 22 7.20 1.36 3.58
N THR A 23 6.41 2.14 4.33
CA THR A 23 6.90 2.97 5.45
C THR A 23 6.98 2.20 6.77
N PHE A 24 6.45 0.98 6.82
CA PHE A 24 6.56 0.09 7.97
C PHE A 24 7.99 -0.44 8.13
N ASP A 25 8.37 -0.67 9.37
CA ASP A 25 9.62 -1.31 9.79
C ASP A 25 9.36 -2.65 10.51
N GLY A 26 10.45 -3.32 10.87
CA GLY A 26 10.44 -4.52 11.70
C GLY A 26 9.51 -5.64 11.21
N THR A 27 8.74 -6.19 12.14
CA THR A 27 7.83 -7.32 11.91
C THR A 27 6.70 -6.95 10.97
N THR A 28 6.14 -5.75 11.07
CA THR A 28 5.05 -5.27 10.20
C THR A 28 5.49 -5.22 8.75
N ARG A 29 6.71 -4.71 8.47
CA ARG A 29 7.28 -4.75 7.12
C ARG A 29 7.37 -6.17 6.59
N ARG A 30 7.89 -7.10 7.40
CA ARG A 30 8.04 -8.50 7.01
C ARG A 30 6.69 -9.15 6.68
N ARG A 31 5.66 -8.88 7.49
CA ARG A 31 4.30 -9.36 7.21
C ARG A 31 3.73 -8.82 5.90
N MET A 32 3.95 -7.54 5.57
CA MET A 32 3.54 -6.98 4.28
C MET A 32 4.24 -7.69 3.12
N LEU A 33 5.55 -7.96 3.24
CA LEU A 33 6.31 -8.72 2.23
C LEU A 33 5.80 -10.16 2.09
N ASP A 34 5.53 -10.85 3.21
CA ASP A 34 4.97 -12.22 3.21
C ASP A 34 3.60 -12.28 2.49
N LEU A 35 2.82 -11.20 2.57
CA LEU A 35 1.53 -11.06 1.90
C LEU A 35 1.65 -10.63 0.42
N GLY A 36 2.87 -10.44 -0.09
CA GLY A 36 3.11 -9.99 -1.46
C GLY A 36 2.89 -8.49 -1.69
N VAL A 37 2.82 -7.69 -0.62
CA VAL A 37 2.76 -6.23 -0.70
C VAL A 37 4.17 -5.70 -0.91
N ILE A 38 4.56 -5.53 -2.16
CA ILE A 38 5.89 -5.05 -2.58
C ILE A 38 5.75 -3.87 -3.55
N ASP A 39 6.86 -3.24 -3.90
CA ASP A 39 6.88 -2.18 -4.91
C ASP A 39 6.28 -2.69 -6.24
N GLY A 40 5.36 -1.92 -6.81
CA GLY A 40 4.64 -2.26 -8.04
C GLY A 40 3.38 -3.12 -7.84
N THR A 41 3.11 -3.67 -6.66
CA THR A 41 1.86 -4.42 -6.42
C THR A 41 0.64 -3.49 -6.55
N GLU A 42 -0.30 -3.82 -7.43
CA GLU A 42 -1.60 -3.14 -7.54
C GLU A 42 -2.50 -3.54 -6.37
N ILE A 43 -3.07 -2.55 -5.68
CA ILE A 43 -3.97 -2.76 -4.55
C ILE A 43 -5.27 -1.99 -4.77
N GLU A 44 -6.39 -2.61 -4.42
CA GLU A 44 -7.72 -2.00 -4.36
C GLU A 44 -8.31 -2.21 -2.95
N PRO A 45 -8.60 -1.14 -2.20
CA PRO A 45 -9.20 -1.27 -0.88
C PRO A 45 -10.70 -1.53 -1.05
N LEU A 46 -11.17 -2.65 -0.49
CA LEU A 46 -12.57 -3.06 -0.53
C LEU A 46 -13.38 -2.51 0.65
N TYR A 47 -12.74 -2.33 1.80
CA TYR A 47 -13.35 -1.86 3.04
C TYR A 47 -12.42 -0.89 3.77
N LYS A 48 -12.98 -0.06 4.65
CA LYS A 48 -12.24 0.84 5.54
C LYS A 48 -12.64 0.54 7.00
N SER A 49 -11.64 0.49 7.89
CA SER A 49 -11.84 0.46 9.34
C SER A 49 -11.84 1.86 9.94
#